data_AF-A0A4Y7ZS22-F1
#
_entry.id   AF-A0A4Y7ZS22-F1
#
_cell.length_a   1.000
_cell.length_b   1.000
_cell.length_c   1.000
_cell.angle_alpha   90.00
_cell.angle_beta   90.00
_cell.angle_gamma   90.00
#
_symmetry.space_group_name_H-M   'P 1'
#
loop_
_entity.id
_entity.type
_entity.pdbx_description
1 polymer ?
#
loop_
_entity_poly.entity_id
_entity_poly.type
_entity_poly.pdbx_seq_one_letter_code
_entity_poly.pdbx_strand_id
1 'polypeptide(L)'
;MQDSKVSIKWLIYTFLIGLSANACFSILTISFVSFSPFPFLTLFFAVNHFYRLYIHEANNEYSIRPAWVAFFIGIFSFSAFTGAQHPELGSNFLSITITLILSIWLMYKLMFGDKHYSA
;
A
#
# COMPACT_ATOMS: atom_id res chain seq x y z
N MET A 1 -16.81 -21.40 13.03
CA MET A 1 -16.97 -20.01 12.55
C MET A 1 -15.62 -19.36 12.74
N GLN A 2 -14.87 -19.17 11.65
CA GLN A 2 -13.53 -18.56 11.69
C GLN A 2 -13.74 -17.06 11.90
N ASP A 3 -13.12 -16.45 12.92
CA ASP A 3 -13.08 -14.98 13.05
C ASP A 3 -12.49 -14.40 11.77
N SER A 4 -13.33 -13.76 10.93
CA SER A 4 -12.94 -13.16 9.66
C SER A 4 -12.23 -11.84 9.88
N LYS A 5 -11.05 -11.89 10.49
CA LYS A 5 -10.25 -10.71 10.84
C LYS A 5 -9.22 -10.41 9.76
N VAL A 6 -9.13 -9.14 9.36
CA VAL A 6 -8.08 -8.69 8.42
C VAL A 6 -6.70 -8.88 9.03
N SER A 7 -5.78 -9.52 8.32
CA SER A 7 -4.39 -9.69 8.73
C SER A 7 -3.61 -8.41 8.49
N ILE A 8 -3.21 -7.76 9.59
CA ILE A 8 -2.40 -6.53 9.56
C ILE A 8 -1.07 -6.76 8.82
N LYS A 9 -0.50 -7.96 8.92
CA LYS A 9 0.75 -8.32 8.22
C LYS A 9 0.60 -8.18 6.72
N TRP A 10 -0.52 -8.63 6.16
CA TRP A 10 -0.80 -8.48 4.72
C TRP A 10 -0.81 -7.01 4.32
N LEU A 11 -1.49 -6.16 5.10
CA LEU A 11 -1.58 -4.73 4.82
C LEU A 11 -0.21 -4.04 4.83
N ILE A 12 0.61 -4.35 5.83
CA ILE A 12 1.94 -3.75 5.98
C ILE A 12 2.80 -4.12 4.77
N TYR A 13 2.88 -5.42 4.42
CA TYR A 13 3.72 -5.83 3.31
C TYR A 13 3.22 -5.32 1.97
N THR A 14 1.93 -5.34 1.69
CA THR A 14 1.42 -4.82 0.42
C THR A 14 1.57 -3.31 0.31
N PHE A 15 1.41 -2.55 1.41
CA PHE A 15 1.75 -1.13 1.46
C PHE A 15 3.22 -0.89 1.12
N LEU A 16 4.14 -1.62 1.76
CA LEU A 16 5.58 -1.49 1.49
C LEU A 16 5.92 -1.86 0.03
N ILE A 17 5.29 -2.89 -0.53
CA ILE A 17 5.46 -3.29 -1.93
C ILE A 17 5.02 -2.14 -2.86
N GLY A 18 3.84 -1.55 -2.63
CA GLY A 18 3.36 -0.44 -3.45
C GLY A 18 4.24 0.82 -3.35
N LEU A 19 4.63 1.18 -2.12
CA LEU A 19 5.49 2.32 -1.84
C LEU A 19 6.86 2.17 -2.52
N SER A 20 7.51 1.02 -2.32
CA SER A 20 8.84 0.75 -2.85
C SER A 20 8.85 0.52 -4.37
N ALA A 21 7.81 -0.09 -4.94
CA ALA A 21 7.68 -0.22 -6.39
C ALA A 21 7.59 1.16 -7.07
N ASN A 22 6.76 2.06 -6.54
CA ASN A 22 6.65 3.40 -7.08
C ASN A 22 7.97 4.19 -6.92
N ALA A 23 8.66 4.03 -5.77
CA ALA A 23 9.97 4.64 -5.57
C ALA A 23 11.03 4.13 -6.55
N CYS A 24 11.08 2.82 -6.82
CA CYS A 24 11.97 2.26 -7.84
C CYS A 24 11.69 2.85 -9.22
N PHE A 25 10.41 2.93 -9.59
CA PHE A 25 10.00 3.50 -10.89
C PHE A 25 10.39 4.98 -10.99
N SER A 26 10.12 5.77 -9.96
CA SER A 26 10.46 7.19 -9.93
C SER A 26 11.97 7.44 -9.99
N ILE A 27 12.78 6.64 -9.29
CA ILE A 27 14.26 6.72 -9.37
C ILE A 27 14.76 6.49 -10.81
N LEU A 28 14.10 5.62 -11.57
CA LEU A 28 14.51 5.27 -12.93
C LEU A 28 14.00 6.25 -13.99
N THR A 29 12.96 7.04 -13.68
CA THR A 29 12.22 7.84 -14.68
C THR A 29 12.20 9.34 -14.42
N ILE A 30 12.38 9.78 -13.18
CA ILE A 30 12.29 11.18 -12.77
C ILE A 30 13.66 11.67 -12.33
N SER A 31 14.26 12.58 -13.11
CA SER A 31 15.60 13.13 -12.85
C SER A 31 15.75 13.85 -11.50
N PHE A 32 14.65 14.34 -10.93
CA PHE A 32 14.64 15.00 -9.62
C PHE A 32 14.78 14.04 -8.45
N VAL A 33 14.44 12.76 -8.63
CA VAL A 33 14.52 11.76 -7.57
C VAL A 33 15.94 11.21 -7.52
N SER A 34 16.62 11.44 -6.40
CA SER A 34 17.99 10.97 -6.20
C SER A 34 18.05 9.43 -6.20
N PHE A 35 19.08 8.89 -6.86
CA PHE A 35 19.31 7.45 -6.89
C PHE A 35 19.53 6.90 -5.48
N SER A 36 18.86 5.79 -5.18
CA SER A 36 19.00 5.08 -3.91
C SER A 36 18.77 3.58 -4.11
N PRO A 37 19.63 2.70 -3.56
CA PRO A 37 19.41 1.25 -3.63
C PRO A 37 18.33 0.77 -2.65
N PHE A 38 17.98 1.57 -1.64
CA PHE A 38 17.09 1.14 -0.55
C PHE A 38 15.68 0.76 -1.02
N PRO A 39 15.02 1.47 -1.95
CA PRO A 39 13.71 1.04 -2.47
C PRO A 39 13.73 -0.32 -3.15
N PHE A 40 14.79 -0.65 -3.90
CA PHE A 40 14.94 -1.94 -4.56
C PHE A 40 15.10 -3.08 -3.55
N LEU A 41 15.95 -2.88 -2.53
CA LEU A 41 16.11 -3.86 -1.44
C LEU A 41 14.82 -4.03 -0.64
N THR A 42 14.12 -2.93 -0.36
CA THR A 42 12.85 -2.94 0.36
C THR A 42 11.79 -3.72 -0.41
N LEU A 43 11.68 -3.47 -1.72
CA LEU A 43 10.77 -4.19 -2.60
C LEU A 43 11.09 -5.69 -2.61
N PHE A 44 12.36 -6.05 -2.79
CA PHE A 44 12.81 -7.44 -2.75
C PHE A 44 12.41 -8.13 -1.44
N PHE A 45 12.74 -7.56 -0.29
CA PHE A 45 12.41 -8.17 0.99
C PHE A 45 10.90 -8.22 1.27
N ALA A 46 10.17 -7.16 0.93
CA ALA A 46 8.73 -7.09 1.15
C ALA A 46 7.97 -8.12 0.29
N VAL A 47 8.33 -8.26 -0.99
CA VAL A 47 7.76 -9.29 -1.89
C VAL A 47 8.07 -10.69 -1.37
N ASN A 48 9.32 -10.97 -0.99
CA ASN A 48 9.70 -12.29 -0.48
C ASN A 48 8.95 -12.65 0.81
N HIS A 49 8.84 -11.72 1.76
CA HIS A 49 8.09 -11.96 2.99
C HIS A 49 6.60 -12.10 2.74
N PHE A 50 6.03 -11.26 1.86
CA PHE A 50 4.62 -11.37 1.49
C PHE A 50 4.30 -12.68 0.78
N TYR A 51 5.17 -13.13 -0.12
CA TYR A 51 5.00 -14.41 -0.80
C TYR A 51 4.98 -15.58 0.17
N ARG A 52 5.92 -15.61 1.14
CA ARG A 52 5.92 -16.62 2.20
C ARG A 52 4.65 -16.52 3.04
N LEU A 53 4.24 -15.32 3.43
CA LEU A 53 3.02 -15.07 4.20
C LEU A 53 1.78 -15.56 3.46
N TYR A 54 1.67 -15.26 2.16
CA TYR A 54 0.57 -15.68 1.30
C TYR A 54 0.43 -17.21 1.25
N ILE A 55 1.54 -17.94 1.12
CA ILE A 55 1.53 -19.41 1.14
C ILE A 55 1.12 -19.96 2.52
N HIS A 56 1.64 -19.38 3.61
CA HIS A 56 1.34 -19.86 4.96
C HIS A 56 -0.09 -19.53 5.40
N GLU A 57 -0.67 -18.43 4.90
CA GLU A 57 -2.02 -17.97 5.20
C GLU A 57 -2.96 -18.12 3.99
N ALA A 58 -2.87 -19.24 3.26
CA ALA A 58 -3.62 -19.47 2.02
C ALA A 58 -5.16 -19.33 2.15
N ASN A 59 -5.71 -19.53 3.35
CA ASN A 59 -7.15 -19.40 3.63
C ASN A 59 -7.59 -17.97 4.02
N ASN A 60 -6.74 -16.96 3.83
CA ASN A 60 -7.01 -15.58 4.27
C ASN A 60 -7.64 -14.70 3.18
N GLU A 61 -8.72 -15.19 2.56
CA GLU A 61 -9.40 -14.48 1.47
C GLU A 61 -9.94 -13.11 1.89
N TYR A 62 -10.35 -12.97 3.15
CA TYR A 62 -10.88 -11.72 3.70
C TYR A 62 -9.87 -10.56 3.67
N SER A 63 -8.56 -10.87 3.75
CA SER A 63 -7.48 -9.88 3.75
C SER A 63 -7.08 -9.41 2.35
N ILE A 64 -7.45 -10.14 1.29
CA ILE A 64 -7.02 -9.84 -0.10
C ILE A 64 -7.45 -8.43 -0.52
N ARG A 65 -8.74 -8.09 -0.35
CA ARG A 65 -9.26 -6.78 -0.79
C ARG A 65 -8.64 -5.60 0.00
N PRO A 66 -8.57 -5.64 1.35
CA PRO A 66 -7.81 -4.67 2.13
C PRO A 66 -6.33 -4.56 1.73
N ALA A 67 -5.68 -5.69 1.41
CA ALA A 67 -4.27 -5.72 1.02
C ALA A 67 -4.02 -5.01 -0.32
N TRP A 68 -4.89 -5.19 -1.31
CA TRP A 68 -4.84 -4.42 -2.56
C TRP A 68 -5.02 -2.92 -2.32
N VAL A 69 -5.93 -2.53 -1.43
CA VAL A 69 -6.10 -1.12 -1.08
C VAL A 69 -4.83 -0.56 -0.43
N ALA A 70 -4.21 -1.29 0.50
CA ALA A 70 -2.95 -0.90 1.11
C ALA A 70 -1.81 -0.76 0.08
N PHE A 71 -1.74 -1.64 -0.92
CA PHE A 71 -0.80 -1.52 -2.05
C PHE A 71 -0.96 -0.22 -2.82
N PHE A 72 -2.19 0.12 -3.22
CA PHE A 72 -2.43 1.38 -3.93
C PHE A 72 -2.18 2.60 -3.05
N ILE A 73 -2.52 2.55 -1.75
CA ILE A 73 -2.15 3.61 -0.79
C ILE A 73 -0.63 3.81 -0.81
N GLY A 74 0.17 2.73 -0.79
CA GLY A 74 1.63 2.82 -0.91
C GLY A 74 2.08 3.55 -2.17
N ILE A 75 1.57 3.16 -3.34
CA ILE A 75 1.90 3.80 -4.63
C ILE A 75 1.59 5.30 -4.57
N PHE A 76 0.33 5.66 -4.32
CA PHE A 76 -0.11 7.05 -4.38
C PHE A 76 0.50 7.92 -3.26
N SER A 77 0.84 7.34 -2.12
CA SER A 77 1.56 8.06 -1.05
C SER A 77 2.94 8.51 -1.52
N PHE A 78 3.70 7.64 -2.20
CA PHE A 78 5.02 8.03 -2.71
C PHE A 78 4.91 9.07 -3.84
N SER A 79 3.90 8.95 -4.72
CA SER A 79 3.63 9.97 -5.75
C SER A 79 3.27 11.31 -5.14
N ALA A 80 2.40 11.32 -4.13
CA ALA A 80 1.99 12.52 -3.41
C ALA A 80 3.17 13.19 -2.69
N PHE A 81 4.02 12.38 -2.05
CA PHE A 81 5.25 12.83 -1.40
C PHE A 81 6.22 13.46 -2.40
N THR A 82 6.49 12.77 -3.52
CA THR A 82 7.41 13.27 -4.55
C THR A 82 6.92 14.59 -5.15
N GLY A 83 5.64 14.70 -5.47
CA GLY A 83 5.06 15.94 -5.98
C GLY A 83 5.01 17.07 -4.95
N ALA A 84 4.98 16.76 -3.64
CA ALA A 84 5.12 17.78 -2.60
C ALA A 84 6.56 18.28 -2.46
N GLN A 85 7.56 17.40 -2.63
CA GLN A 85 8.98 17.75 -2.58
C GLN A 85 9.45 18.49 -3.84
N HIS A 86 8.87 18.16 -4.99
CA HIS A 86 9.21 18.74 -6.29
C HIS A 86 7.96 19.31 -6.98
N PRO A 87 7.50 20.51 -6.60
CA PRO A 87 6.33 21.16 -7.20
C PRO A 87 6.44 21.36 -8.73
N GLU A 88 7.66 21.36 -9.27
CA GLU A 88 7.94 21.43 -10.72
C GLU A 88 7.39 20.24 -11.51
N LEU A 89 7.15 19.10 -10.85
CA LEU A 89 6.53 17.91 -11.46
C LEU A 89 5.01 18.09 -11.70
N GLY A 90 4.44 19.20 -11.24
CA GLY A 90 3.01 19.51 -11.34
C GLY A 90 2.24 19.13 -10.07
N SER A 91 0.91 19.20 -10.18
CA SER A 91 0.03 19.01 -9.02
C SER A 91 0.04 17.59 -8.49
N ASN A 92 0.21 17.44 -7.17
CA ASN A 92 0.04 16.18 -6.47
C ASN A 92 -1.41 15.92 -5.98
N PHE A 93 -2.37 16.80 -6.35
CA PHE A 93 -3.75 16.76 -5.87
C PHE A 93 -4.41 15.40 -6.10
N LEU A 94 -4.30 14.85 -7.31
CA LEU A 94 -4.89 13.55 -7.62
C LEU A 94 -4.31 12.43 -6.73
N SER A 95 -2.98 12.41 -6.56
CA SER A 95 -2.32 11.38 -5.74
C SER A 95 -2.74 11.46 -4.28
N ILE A 96 -2.81 12.66 -3.70
CA ILE A 96 -3.24 12.83 -2.30
C ILE A 96 -4.72 12.53 -2.11
N THR A 97 -5.59 12.91 -3.06
CA THR A 97 -7.03 12.61 -3.02
C THR A 97 -7.28 11.10 -3.05
N ILE A 98 -6.63 10.36 -3.95
CA ILE A 98 -6.78 8.90 -4.00
C ILE A 98 -6.25 8.26 -2.71
N THR A 99 -5.09 8.69 -2.24
CA THR A 99 -4.51 8.20 -0.97
C THR A 99 -5.47 8.41 0.19
N LEU A 100 -6.10 9.58 0.29
CA LEU A 100 -7.06 9.90 1.34
C LEU A 100 -8.32 9.04 1.27
N ILE A 101 -8.95 8.94 0.10
CA ILE A 101 -10.17 8.13 -0.09
C ILE A 101 -9.92 6.67 0.27
N LEU A 102 -8.82 6.10 -0.22
CA LEU A 102 -8.46 4.71 0.08
C LEU A 102 -8.13 4.51 1.56
N SER A 103 -7.43 5.46 2.19
CA SER A 103 -7.10 5.39 3.62
C SER A 103 -8.35 5.44 4.49
N ILE A 104 -9.30 6.35 4.19
CA ILE A 104 -10.59 6.42 4.89
C ILE A 104 -11.35 5.10 4.75
N TRP A 105 -11.41 4.55 3.53
CA TRP A 105 -12.09 3.27 3.31
C TRP A 105 -11.42 2.12 4.07
N LEU A 106 -10.09 2.03 4.05
CA LEU A 106 -9.34 1.00 4.75
C LEU A 106 -9.54 1.10 6.27
N MET A 107 -9.48 2.31 6.83
CA MET A 107 -9.76 2.56 8.25
C MET A 107 -11.19 2.19 8.62
N TYR A 108 -12.17 2.60 7.81
CA TYR A 108 -13.57 2.22 8.02
C TYR A 108 -13.74 0.70 8.03
N LYS A 109 -13.14 -0.01 7.06
CA LYS A 109 -13.21 -1.47 7.01
C LYS A 109 -12.54 -2.14 8.20
N LEU A 110 -11.42 -1.61 8.69
CA LEU A 110 -10.73 -2.15 9.88
C LEU A 110 -11.49 -1.89 11.19
N MET A 111 -12.18 -0.76 11.30
CA MET A 111 -12.91 -0.38 12.53
C MET A 111 -14.34 -0.95 12.58
N PHE A 112 -15.02 -1.06 11.44
CA PHE A 112 -16.46 -1.36 11.37
C PHE A 112 -16.80 -2.60 10.53
N GLY A 113 -15.84 -3.18 9.82
CA GLY A 113 -16.06 -4.29 8.89
C GLY A 113 -16.48 -5.64 9.51
N ASP A 114 -16.66 -5.71 10.83
CA ASP A 114 -17.11 -6.91 11.55
C ASP A 114 -18.52 -6.75 12.17
N LYS A 115 -19.14 -5.56 12.06
CA LYS A 115 -20.51 -5.36 12.55
C LYS A 115 -21.50 -5.71 11.44
N HIS A 116 -21.81 -7.00 11.30
CA HIS A 116 -23.10 -7.39 10.75
C HIS A 116 -24.18 -6.79 11.64
N TYR A 117 -24.80 -5.69 11.21
CA TYR A 117 -26.07 -5.25 11.79
C TYR A 117 -27.11 -6.32 11.45
N SER A 118 -27.31 -7.25 12.37
CA SER A 118 -28.54 -8.04 12.41
C SER A 118 -29.65 -7.07 12.84
N ALA A 119 -30.41 -6.57 11.86
CA ALA A 119 -31.72 -6.00 12.10
C ALA A 119 -32.74 -7.14 12.29
#